data_AF-A0A4Q3RGP7-F1
#
_entry.id   AF-A0A4Q3RGP7-F1
#
_cell.length_a   1.000
_cell.length_b   1.000
_cell.length_c   1.000
_cell.angle_alpha   90.00
_cell.angle_beta   90.00
_cell.angle_gamma   90.00
#
_symmetry.space_group_name_H-M   'P 1'
#
loop_
_entity.id
_entity.type
_entity.pdbx_description
1 polymer ?
#
loop_
_entity_poly.entity_id
_entity_poly.type
_entity_poly.pdbx_seq_one_letter_code
_entity_poly.pdbx_strand_id
1 'polypeptide(L)'
;MKKILTLLLATVCLSQFLQAQSVAINTDGAQPHNSAALDIKSTAKGILIPRLTSAQRTGIATPAAGLLVYDTDNNSFWFFNGNNWITLAAPSGGALGGWSLSGNSGTDSTVQFIGTTDLKPLVFRCTWVGRCLRR
;
A
#
# COMPACT_ATOMS: atom_id res chain seq x y z
N MET A 1 3.06 -26.78 52.93
CA MET A 1 2.08 -26.99 51.83
C MET A 1 1.33 -25.71 51.46
N LYS A 2 0.67 -24.99 52.38
CA LYS A 2 -0.05 -23.73 52.09
C LYS A 2 0.81 -22.65 51.41
N LYS A 3 2.06 -22.45 51.87
CA LYS A 3 3.00 -21.47 51.31
C LYS A 3 3.41 -21.76 49.85
N ILE A 4 3.57 -23.03 49.51
CA ILE A 4 3.89 -23.50 48.15
C ILE A 4 2.70 -23.28 47.21
N LEU A 5 1.48 -23.53 47.69
CA LEU A 5 0.25 -23.29 46.93
C LEU A 5 0.03 -21.79 46.65
N THR A 6 0.29 -20.92 47.62
CA THR A 6 0.24 -19.44 47.41
C THR A 6 1.32 -18.95 46.44
N LEU A 7 2.52 -19.54 46.46
CA LEU A 7 3.58 -19.17 45.54
C LEU A 7 3.20 -19.55 44.10
N LEU A 8 2.68 -20.76 43.89
CA LEU A 8 2.20 -21.25 42.59
C LEU A 8 1.04 -20.40 42.04
N LEU A 9 0.09 -20.00 42.89
CA LEU A 9 -1.04 -19.17 42.49
C LEU A 9 -0.60 -17.74 42.12
N ALA A 10 0.40 -17.18 42.83
CA ALA A 10 0.98 -15.89 42.49
C ALA A 10 1.66 -15.94 41.11
N THR A 11 2.45 -16.97 40.80
CA THR A 11 3.10 -17.09 39.49
C THR A 11 2.11 -17.20 38.33
N VAL A 12 0.96 -17.87 38.54
CA VAL A 12 -0.11 -17.99 37.54
C VAL A 12 -0.88 -16.67 37.37
N CYS A 13 -1.05 -15.86 38.42
CA CYS A 13 -1.65 -14.53 38.28
C CYS A 13 -0.72 -13.52 37.61
N LEU A 14 0.60 -13.59 37.84
CA LEU A 14 1.56 -12.69 37.21
C LEU A 14 1.79 -12.96 35.71
N SER A 15 1.57 -14.20 35.24
CA SER A 15 1.73 -14.55 33.82
C SER A 15 0.61 -14.02 32.91
N GLN A 16 -0.50 -13.54 33.47
CA GLN A 16 -1.63 -12.96 32.72
C GLN A 16 -1.33 -11.54 32.17
N PHE A 17 -0.26 -10.89 32.63
CA PHE A 17 0.12 -9.52 32.21
C PHE A 17 1.13 -9.47 31.05
N LEU A 18 1.58 -10.63 30.55
CA LEU A 18 2.51 -10.71 29.41
C LEU A 18 1.72 -10.77 28.11
N GLN A 19 1.10 -9.65 27.72
CA GLN A 19 0.55 -9.49 26.38
C GLN A 19 1.72 -9.30 25.40
N ALA A 20 1.70 -10.04 24.28
CA ALA A 20 2.63 -9.78 23.19
C ALA A 20 2.42 -8.33 22.68
N GLN A 21 3.48 -7.54 22.73
CA GLN A 21 3.50 -6.13 22.33
C GLN A 21 3.81 -5.99 20.84
N SER A 22 3.37 -4.88 20.23
CA SER A 22 3.74 -4.47 18.88
C SER A 22 5.25 -4.50 18.68
N VAL A 23 5.71 -4.88 17.49
CA VAL A 23 7.14 -4.93 17.18
C VAL A 23 7.57 -3.57 16.64
N ALA A 24 8.54 -2.93 17.30
CA ALA A 24 9.22 -1.76 16.77
C ALA A 24 10.61 -2.14 16.25
N ILE A 25 10.97 -1.68 15.05
CA ILE A 25 12.33 -1.75 14.51
C ILE A 25 12.86 -0.34 14.35
N ASN A 26 13.69 0.09 15.29
CA ASN A 26 14.32 1.40 15.31
C ASN A 26 15.65 1.34 16.09
N THR A 27 16.35 2.48 16.16
CA THR A 27 17.64 2.59 16.86
C THR A 27 17.59 3.56 18.04
N ASP A 28 16.47 4.24 18.25
CA ASP A 28 16.26 5.27 19.27
C ASP A 28 15.42 4.79 20.46
N GLY A 29 14.94 3.55 20.43
CA GLY A 29 14.13 2.96 21.50
C GLY A 29 12.71 3.54 21.57
N ALA A 30 12.25 4.22 20.50
CA ALA A 30 10.89 4.74 20.45
C ALA A 30 9.87 3.59 20.55
N GLN A 31 8.80 3.83 21.32
CA GLN A 31 7.68 2.89 21.42
C GLN A 31 6.95 2.81 20.07
N PRO A 32 6.46 1.62 19.66
CA PRO A 32 5.67 1.48 18.44
C PRO A 32 4.34 2.24 18.57
N HIS A 33 3.82 2.70 17.43
CA HIS A 33 2.49 3.31 17.38
C HIS A 33 1.40 2.34 17.87
N ASN A 34 0.42 2.83 18.62
CA ASN A 34 -0.61 2.00 19.26
C ASN A 34 -1.51 1.22 18.28
N SER A 35 -1.63 1.70 17.05
CA SER A 35 -2.40 1.05 15.98
C SER A 35 -1.54 0.16 15.06
N ALA A 36 -0.25 0.00 15.32
CA ALA A 36 0.66 -0.75 14.47
C ALA A 36 1.05 -2.07 15.13
N ALA A 37 0.92 -3.19 14.41
CA ALA A 37 1.51 -4.46 14.84
C ALA A 37 3.02 -4.52 14.56
N LEU A 38 3.48 -3.80 13.52
CA LEU A 38 4.87 -3.60 13.14
C LEU A 38 5.10 -2.12 12.82
N ASP A 39 6.01 -1.48 13.56
CA ASP A 39 6.41 -0.09 13.38
C ASP A 39 7.91 -0.05 13.02
N ILE A 40 8.27 0.62 11.93
CA ILE A 40 9.65 0.70 11.45
C ILE A 40 10.02 2.17 11.32
N LYS A 41 10.95 2.63 12.17
CA LYS A 41 11.43 4.01 12.18
C LYS A 41 12.92 4.05 11.86
N SER A 42 13.26 4.65 10.72
CA SER A 42 14.64 4.90 10.33
C SER A 42 14.73 6.15 9.47
N THR A 43 15.82 6.89 9.60
CA THR A 43 16.14 8.05 8.73
C THR A 43 17.05 7.66 7.56
N ALA A 44 17.60 6.44 7.55
CA ALA A 44 18.62 6.01 6.58
C ALA A 44 18.31 4.65 5.93
N LYS A 45 17.36 3.88 6.45
CA LYS A 45 17.02 2.53 5.96
C LYS A 45 15.54 2.45 5.63
N GLY A 46 15.20 1.61 4.65
CA GLY A 46 13.83 1.27 4.29
C GLY A 46 13.54 -0.22 4.52
N ILE A 47 12.36 -0.64 4.11
CA ILE A 47 11.95 -2.05 4.10
C ILE A 47 12.26 -2.61 2.72
N LEU A 48 13.04 -3.70 2.66
CA LEU A 48 13.23 -4.46 1.43
C LEU A 48 12.19 -5.59 1.37
N ILE A 49 11.17 -5.38 0.54
CA ILE A 49 10.09 -6.33 0.28
C ILE A 49 10.61 -7.48 -0.61
N PRO A 50 10.04 -8.71 -0.55
CA PRO A 50 10.39 -9.81 -1.44
C PRO A 50 10.45 -9.38 -2.92
N ARG A 51 11.57 -9.70 -3.57
CA ARG A 51 11.84 -9.40 -4.98
C ARG A 51 11.68 -10.67 -5.79
N LEU A 52 10.75 -10.66 -6.73
CA LEU A 52 10.36 -11.83 -7.53
C LEU A 52 10.32 -11.45 -9.01
N THR A 53 10.60 -12.40 -9.90
CA THR A 53 10.24 -12.25 -11.31
C THR A 53 8.71 -12.25 -11.46
N SER A 54 8.20 -11.81 -12.61
CA SER A 54 6.76 -11.86 -12.91
C SER A 54 6.22 -13.29 -12.78
N ALA A 55 6.94 -14.28 -13.31
CA ALA A 55 6.56 -15.69 -13.22
C ALA A 55 6.55 -16.20 -11.77
N GLN A 56 7.52 -15.81 -10.95
CA GLN A 56 7.58 -16.19 -9.53
C GLN A 56 6.42 -15.55 -8.73
N ARG A 57 6.12 -14.27 -8.98
CA ARG A 57 5.00 -13.57 -8.34
C ARG A 57 3.67 -14.23 -8.67
N THR A 58 3.40 -14.49 -9.95
CA THR A 58 2.14 -15.14 -10.37
C THR A 58 2.09 -16.62 -9.98
N GLY A 59 3.24 -17.24 -9.74
CA GLY A 59 3.37 -18.62 -9.28
C GLY A 59 3.14 -18.84 -7.78
N ILE A 60 2.94 -17.78 -6.99
CA ILE A 60 2.59 -17.92 -5.56
C ILE A 60 1.21 -18.58 -5.47
N ALA A 61 1.16 -19.78 -4.90
CA ALA A 61 -0.10 -20.48 -4.63
C ALA A 61 -0.87 -19.77 -3.50
N THR A 62 -2.16 -19.51 -3.72
CA THR A 62 -3.07 -18.92 -2.73
C THR A 62 -2.51 -17.66 -2.04
N PRO A 63 -2.19 -16.59 -2.78
CA PRO A 63 -1.65 -15.37 -2.19
C PRO A 63 -2.69 -14.69 -1.29
N ALA A 64 -2.26 -14.20 -0.12
CA ALA A 64 -3.13 -13.46 0.78
C ALA A 64 -3.49 -12.08 0.22
N ALA A 65 -4.73 -11.62 0.45
CA ALA A 65 -5.10 -10.24 0.13
C ALA A 65 -4.23 -9.26 0.92
N GLY A 66 -3.68 -8.26 0.24
CA GLY A 66 -2.71 -7.30 0.79
C GLY A 66 -1.25 -7.74 0.71
N LEU A 67 -0.95 -8.93 0.18
CA LEU A 67 0.44 -9.38 0.00
C LEU A 67 1.18 -8.45 -0.96
N LEU A 68 2.29 -7.84 -0.49
CA LEU A 68 3.10 -6.89 -1.22
C LEU A 68 4.41 -7.53 -1.71
N VAL A 69 4.77 -7.32 -2.97
CA VAL A 69 6.01 -7.79 -3.60
C VAL A 69 6.60 -6.73 -4.53
N TYR A 70 7.89 -6.83 -4.82
CA TYR A 70 8.53 -6.06 -5.90
C TYR A 70 8.80 -7.00 -7.08
N ASP A 71 8.25 -6.67 -8.25
CA ASP A 71 8.43 -7.42 -9.49
C ASP A 71 9.68 -6.92 -10.21
N THR A 72 10.68 -7.78 -10.38
CA THR A 72 11.97 -7.42 -10.96
C THR A 72 11.96 -7.34 -12.48
N ASP A 73 10.99 -7.96 -13.16
CA ASP A 73 10.89 -7.90 -14.62
C ASP A 73 10.20 -6.60 -15.05
N ASN A 74 9.23 -6.14 -14.25
CA ASN A 74 8.48 -4.90 -14.49
C ASN A 74 9.03 -3.69 -13.73
N ASN A 75 10.04 -3.88 -12.88
CA ASN A 75 10.63 -2.85 -12.02
C ASN A 75 9.58 -2.06 -11.21
N SER A 76 8.58 -2.76 -10.65
CA SER A 76 7.45 -2.10 -9.99
C SER A 76 6.95 -2.87 -8.77
N PHE A 77 6.31 -2.16 -7.84
CA PHE A 77 5.64 -2.78 -6.70
C PHE A 77 4.26 -3.31 -7.09
N TRP A 78 3.94 -4.53 -6.64
CA TRP A 78 2.66 -5.17 -6.85
C TRP A 78 2.08 -5.65 -5.53
N PHE A 79 0.76 -5.56 -5.38
CA PHE A 79 0.04 -6.20 -4.30
C PHE A 79 -1.09 -7.08 -4.82
N PHE A 80 -1.44 -8.12 -4.07
CA PHE A 80 -2.58 -8.98 -4.40
C PHE A 80 -3.85 -8.41 -3.75
N ASN A 81 -4.89 -8.11 -4.53
CA ASN A 81 -6.14 -7.52 -3.99
C ASN A 81 -7.15 -8.57 -3.47
N GLY A 82 -6.78 -9.86 -3.49
CA GLY A 82 -7.67 -10.98 -3.17
C GLY A 82 -8.10 -11.78 -4.42
N ASN A 83 -8.00 -11.18 -5.61
CA ASN A 83 -8.34 -11.83 -6.88
C ASN A 83 -7.24 -11.69 -7.93
N ASN A 84 -6.64 -10.51 -8.04
CA ASN A 84 -5.66 -10.15 -9.05
C ASN A 84 -4.46 -9.46 -8.41
N TRP A 85 -3.32 -9.57 -9.09
CA TRP A 85 -2.18 -8.72 -8.80
C TRP A 85 -2.37 -7.34 -9.41
N ILE A 86 -2.19 -6.30 -8.61
CA ILE A 86 -2.32 -4.90 -8.99
C ILE A 86 -1.01 -4.17 -8.71
N THR A 87 -0.55 -3.34 -9.65
CA THR A 87 0.63 -2.50 -9.46
C THR A 87 0.30 -1.29 -8.57
N LEU A 88 1.16 -0.94 -7.60
CA LEU A 88 0.97 0.24 -6.74
C LEU A 88 1.28 1.55 -7.46
N ALA A 89 2.19 1.50 -8.44
CA ALA A 89 2.46 2.62 -9.31
C ALA A 89 1.78 2.34 -10.64
N ALA A 90 0.99 3.29 -11.13
CA ALA A 90 0.67 3.32 -12.55
C ALA A 90 2.01 3.30 -13.30
N PRO A 91 2.20 2.44 -14.33
CA PRO A 91 3.29 2.68 -15.25
C PRO A 91 3.12 4.12 -15.73
N SER A 92 4.13 4.93 -15.48
CA SER A 92 4.25 6.28 -16.01
C SER A 92 4.24 6.17 -17.53
N GLY A 93 3.05 6.17 -18.13
CA GLY A 93 2.91 5.90 -19.57
C GLY A 93 1.64 5.18 -20.05
N GLY A 94 0.67 4.88 -19.20
CA GLY A 94 -0.65 4.46 -19.67
C GLY A 94 -1.07 3.09 -19.15
N ALA A 95 -2.06 3.11 -18.25
CA ALA A 95 -3.00 2.02 -17.98
C ALA A 95 -3.87 2.38 -16.77
N LEU A 96 -3.39 3.24 -15.86
CA LEU A 96 -4.19 3.75 -14.74
C LEU A 96 -4.60 5.22 -14.97
N GLY A 97 -5.48 5.41 -15.95
CA GLY A 97 -6.69 6.22 -15.80
C GLY A 97 -6.61 7.74 -15.66
N GLY A 98 -5.58 8.41 -16.21
CA GLY A 98 -5.48 9.88 -16.15
C GLY A 98 -4.95 10.53 -17.41
N TRP A 99 -5.40 11.77 -17.65
CA TRP A 99 -4.82 12.68 -18.64
C TRP A 99 -3.61 13.39 -18.03
N SER A 100 -2.44 13.24 -18.65
CA SER A 100 -1.18 13.88 -18.26
C SER A 100 -1.18 15.37 -18.63
N LEU A 101 -0.53 16.21 -17.81
CA LEU A 101 -0.32 17.63 -18.11
C LEU A 101 0.58 17.86 -19.33
N SER A 102 1.44 16.89 -19.65
CA SER A 102 2.32 16.92 -20.83
C SER A 102 1.74 16.15 -22.03
N GLY A 103 0.50 15.67 -21.93
CA GLY A 103 -0.14 14.84 -22.94
C GLY A 103 0.13 13.34 -22.79
N ASN A 104 -0.73 12.55 -23.42
CA ASN A 104 -0.66 11.09 -23.46
C ASN A 104 -0.28 10.64 -24.88
N SER A 105 0.53 9.58 -24.99
CA SER A 105 0.79 8.89 -26.26
C SER A 105 0.08 7.54 -26.26
N GLY A 106 -0.19 6.98 -27.44
CA GLY A 106 -0.83 5.66 -27.59
C GLY A 106 -2.30 5.61 -27.17
N THR A 107 -3.03 6.72 -27.27
CA THR A 107 -4.45 6.76 -26.87
C THR A 107 -5.36 6.08 -27.87
N ASP A 108 -6.37 5.37 -27.39
CA ASP A 108 -7.45 4.79 -28.19
C ASP A 108 -8.71 5.67 -28.07
N SER A 109 -9.09 6.31 -29.19
CA SER A 109 -10.23 7.22 -29.26
C SER A 109 -11.59 6.58 -29.00
N THR A 110 -11.69 5.25 -29.01
CA THR A 110 -12.95 4.54 -28.75
C THR A 110 -13.23 4.33 -27.26
N VAL A 111 -12.19 4.35 -26.42
CA VAL A 111 -12.28 4.08 -24.98
C VAL A 111 -11.76 5.23 -24.11
N GLN A 112 -10.88 6.09 -24.63
CA GLN A 112 -10.25 7.17 -23.87
C GLN A 112 -10.70 8.54 -24.38
N PHE A 113 -11.27 9.35 -23.49
CA PHE A 113 -11.76 10.69 -23.81
C PHE A 113 -11.68 11.63 -22.58
N ILE A 114 -11.74 12.94 -22.83
CA ILE A 114 -11.95 13.97 -21.78
C ILE A 114 -13.45 14.26 -21.75
N GLY A 115 -14.18 13.70 -20.79
CA GLY A 115 -15.62 13.86 -20.69
C GLY A 115 -16.23 12.98 -19.61
N THR A 116 -17.57 12.94 -19.56
CA THR A 116 -18.32 12.05 -18.68
C THR A 116 -19.00 10.93 -19.47
N THR A 117 -19.28 9.82 -18.81
CA THR A 117 -20.04 8.69 -19.38
C THR A 117 -21.55 8.82 -19.14
N ASP A 118 -21.98 9.85 -18.43
CA ASP A 118 -23.37 10.11 -18.07
C ASP A 118 -23.93 11.36 -18.78
N LEU A 119 -25.23 11.61 -18.63
CA LEU A 119 -25.91 12.78 -19.22
C LEU A 119 -25.67 14.06 -18.40
N LYS A 120 -24.42 14.34 -18.04
CA LYS A 120 -24.01 15.56 -17.34
C LYS A 120 -22.96 16.33 -18.16
N PRO A 121 -22.99 17.66 -18.14
CA PRO A 121 -22.00 18.45 -18.85
C PRO A 121 -20.63 18.39 -18.17
N LEU A 122 -19.56 18.31 -18.95
CA LEU A 122 -18.20 18.59 -18.50
C LEU A 122 -18.06 20.10 -18.24
N VAL A 123 -17.82 20.51 -16.99
CA VAL A 123 -17.73 21.93 -16.59
C VAL A 123 -16.29 22.33 -16.28
N PHE A 124 -15.74 23.28 -17.05
CA PHE A 124 -14.46 23.92 -16.74
C PHE A 124 -14.71 25.14 -15.84
N ARG A 125 -14.23 25.08 -14.58
CA ARG A 125 -14.25 26.24 -13.68
C ARG A 125 -13.07 27.13 -13.99
N CYS A 126 -13.32 28.41 -14.24
CA CYS A 126 -12.29 29.41 -14.42
C CYS A 126 -12.44 30.47 -13.35
N THR A 127 -11.38 30.68 -12.57
CA THR A 127 -11.27 31.82 -11.67
C THR A 127 -10.38 32.84 -12.35
N TRP A 128 -10.89 34.07 -12.45
CA TRP A 128 -10.37 35.21 -13.22
C TRP A 128 -10.82 35.29 -14.69
N VAL A 129 -11.18 36.52 -15.04
CA VAL A 129 -11.97 36.94 -16.19
C VAL A 129 -11.37 36.44 -17.51
N GLY A 130 -12.05 35.47 -18.13
CA GLY A 130 -12.31 35.51 -19.56
C GLY A 130 -11.43 34.69 -20.50
N ARG A 131 -10.57 33.77 -20.05
CA ARG A 131 -9.82 32.90 -20.99
C ARG A 131 -9.61 31.48 -20.48
N CYS A 132 -10.64 30.66 -20.60
CA CYS A 132 -10.56 29.22 -20.34
C CYS A 132 -9.96 28.43 -21.52
N LEU A 133 -10.05 28.95 -22.75
CA LEU A 133 -9.42 28.40 -23.94
C LEU A 133 -8.89 29.54 -24.79
N ARG A 134 -7.59 29.80 -24.74
CA ARG A 134 -6.91 30.52 -25.83
C ARG A 134 -6.56 29.48 -26.88
N ARG A 135 -7.05 29.71 -28.10
CA ARG A 135 -6.62 28.97 -29.30
C ARG A 135 -5.12 29.14 -29.52
#